data_AF-A0A8E2RWG7-F1
#
_entry.id   AF-A0A8E2RWG7-F1
#
_cell.length_a   1.000
_cell.length_b   1.000
_cell.length_c   1.000
_cell.angle_alpha   90.00
_cell.angle_beta   90.00
_cell.angle_gamma   90.00
#
_symmetry.space_group_name_H-M   'P 1'
#
loop_
_entity.id
_entity.type
_entity.pdbx_description
1 polymer ?
#
loop_
_entity_poly.entity_id
_entity_poly.type
_entity_poly.pdbx_seq_one_letter_code
_entity_poly.pdbx_strand_id
1 'polypeptide(L)' 'MSTVLKSIPVADARHEALRIDGQRVWRDATIDVRNPYDGTLVGTVPKATLD' A
#
# COMPACT_ATOMS: atom_id res chain seq x y z
N MET A 1 18.95 31.99 1.95
CA MET A 1 17.82 31.67 1.06
C MET A 1 17.28 30.32 1.50
N SER A 2 16.21 30.29 2.30
CA SER A 2 15.68 29.04 2.87
C SER A 2 14.62 28.47 1.94
N THR A 3 14.89 27.31 1.35
CA THR A 3 13.93 26.61 0.48
C THR A 3 12.94 25.88 1.36
N VAL A 4 11.67 26.32 1.35
CA VAL A 4 10.57 25.58 1.97
C VAL A 4 10.19 24.44 1.04
N LEU A 5 10.34 23.20 1.51
CA LEU A 5 9.88 22.02 0.77
C LEU A 5 8.35 22.01 0.76
N LYS A 6 7.76 21.91 -0.43
CA LYS A 6 6.31 21.77 -0.60
C LYS A 6 5.89 20.39 -0.06
N SER A 7 5.02 20.36 0.93
CA SER A 7 4.45 19.11 1.45
C SER A 7 3.60 18.43 0.38
N ILE A 8 3.90 17.17 0.08
CA ILE A 8 3.02 16.32 -0.73
C ILE A 8 1.88 15.88 0.20
N PRO A 9 0.60 16.04 -0.20
CA PRO A 9 -0.50 15.58 0.62
C PRO A 9 -0.38 14.08 0.85
N VAL A 10 -0.66 13.65 2.09
CA VAL A 10 -0.75 12.22 2.42
C VAL A 10 -1.87 11.65 1.55
N ALA A 11 -1.51 10.75 0.64
CA ALA A 11 -2.49 10.03 -0.17
C ALA A 11 -3.23 9.02 0.71
N ASP A 12 -4.50 8.76 0.39
CA ASP A 12 -5.24 7.69 1.05
C ASP A 12 -4.52 6.35 0.92
N ALA A 13 -4.72 5.50 1.93
CA ALA A 13 -4.15 4.16 1.94
C ALA A 13 -4.61 3.38 0.71
N ARG A 14 -3.67 2.82 -0.04
CA ARG A 14 -3.96 2.13 -1.31
C ARG A 14 -4.35 0.68 -1.06
N HIS A 15 -5.35 0.19 -1.78
CA HIS A 15 -5.71 -1.23 -1.77
C HIS A 15 -5.29 -1.86 -3.10
N GLU A 16 -4.31 -2.76 -3.07
CA GLU A 16 -3.78 -3.41 -4.27
C GLU A 16 -4.26 -4.87 -4.35
N ALA A 17 -4.27 -5.45 -5.56
CA ALA A 17 -4.59 -6.85 -5.81
C ALA A 17 -3.31 -7.67 -6.09
N LEU A 18 -3.38 -8.99 -5.87
CA LEU A 18 -2.39 -9.90 -6.43
C LEU A 18 -2.50 -9.89 -7.96
N ARG A 19 -1.39 -10.15 -8.65
CA ARG A 19 -1.37 -10.37 -10.09
C ARG A 19 -0.99 -11.82 -10.38
N ILE A 20 -1.93 -12.58 -10.92
CA ILE A 20 -1.71 -13.98 -11.34
C ILE A 20 -2.04 -14.03 -12.83
N ASP A 21 -1.07 -14.38 -13.66
CA ASP A 21 -1.19 -14.32 -15.12
C ASP A 21 -1.72 -12.97 -15.65
N GLY A 22 -1.27 -11.88 -15.02
CA GLY A 22 -1.73 -10.52 -15.33
C GLY A 22 -3.14 -10.17 -14.84
N GLN A 23 -3.92 -11.13 -14.36
CA GLN A 23 -5.25 -10.90 -13.78
C GLN A 23 -5.15 -10.39 -12.34
N ARG A 24 -6.08 -9.50 -11.97
CA ARG A 24 -6.21 -9.02 -10.59
C ARG A 24 -6.98 -10.04 -9.75
N VAL A 25 -6.33 -10.56 -8.72
CA VAL A 25 -6.91 -11.51 -7.77
C VAL A 25 -7.02 -10.85 -6.40
N TRP A 26 -8.25 -10.78 -5.89
CA TRP A 26 -8.58 -10.22 -4.58
C TRP A 26 -8.79 -11.32 -3.55
N ARG A 27 -8.54 -11.01 -2.27
CA ARG A 27 -8.81 -11.89 -1.13
C ARG A 27 -9.27 -11.04 0.06
N ASP A 28 -10.07 -11.65 0.93
CA ASP A 28 -10.54 -10.98 2.16
C ASP A 28 -9.42 -10.79 3.18
N ALA A 29 -8.51 -11.77 3.29
CA ALA A 29 -7.33 -11.64 4.15
C ALA A 29 -6.30 -10.73 3.48
N THR A 30 -5.93 -9.65 4.17
CA THR A 30 -4.94 -8.67 3.70
C THR A 30 -3.77 -8.51 4.69
N ILE A 31 -2.70 -7.89 4.20
CA ILE A 31 -1.51 -7.50 4.96
C ILE A 31 -1.42 -5.98 4.91
N ASP A 32 -1.25 -5.36 6.07
CA ASP A 32 -0.97 -3.93 6.21
C ASP A 32 0.43 -3.60 5.68
N VAL A 33 0.51 -2.62 4.79
CA VAL A 33 1.78 -2.03 4.36
C VAL A 33 1.96 -0.72 5.09
N ARG A 34 3.03 -0.63 5.89
CA ARG A 34 3.35 0.54 6.71
C ARG A 34 4.63 1.21 6.25
N ASN A 35 4.65 2.54 6.31
CA ASN A 35 5.85 3.33 6.06
C ASN A 35 6.85 3.08 7.20
N PRO A 36 8.09 2.61 6.94
CA PRO A 36 9.06 2.34 8.00
C PRO A 36 9.58 3.60 8.71
N TYR A 37 9.40 4.78 8.11
CA TYR A 37 9.88 6.03 8.71
C TYR A 37 9.06 6.44 9.95
N ASP A 38 7.74 6.26 9.91
CA ASP A 38 6.81 6.76 10.94
C ASP A 38 5.73 5.75 11.34
N GLY A 39 5.71 4.56 10.74
CA GLY A 39 4.74 3.50 11.01
C GLY A 39 3.34 3.74 10.43
N THR A 40 3.15 4.82 9.65
CA THR A 40 1.84 5.15 9.06
C THR A 40 1.39 4.07 8.08
N LEU A 41 0.09 3.76 8.06
CA LEU A 41 -0.50 2.83 7.11
C LEU A 41 -0.56 3.50 5.73
N VAL A 42 0.09 2.89 4.73
CA VAL A 42 0.13 3.43 3.35
C VAL A 42 -0.69 2.58 2.37
N GLY A 43 -1.10 1.38 2.79
CA GLY A 43 -1.96 0.53 1.98
C GLY A 43 -2.13 -0.88 2.52
N THR A 44 -2.85 -1.69 1.77
CA THR A 44 -3.03 -3.13 2.02
C THR A 44 -2.80 -3.93 0.75
N VAL A 45 -2.24 -5.12 0.92
CA VAL A 45 -2.10 -6.13 -0.16
C VAL A 45 -2.79 -7.43 0.25
N PRO A 46 -3.27 -8.28 -0.67
CA PRO A 46 -3.91 -9.53 -0.29
C PRO A 46 -2.87 -10.51 0.24
N LYS A 47 -3.24 -11.27 1.27
CA LYS A 47 -2.41 -12.35 1.81
C LYS A 47 -2.55 -13.56 0.89
N ALA A 48 -1.47 -13.88 0.16
CA ALA A 48 -1.44 -15.06 -0.70
C ALA A 48 -1.52 -16.36 0.11
N THR A 49 -2.15 -17.35 -0.49
CA THR A 49 -2.39 -18.70 0.02
C THR A 49 -2.05 -19.71 -1.08
N LEU A 50 -2.03 -21.01 -0.78
CA LEU A 50 -1.61 -22.07 -1.71
C LEU A 50 -2.72 -22.57 -2.65
N ASP A 51 -3.97 -22.17 -2.43
CA ASP A 51 -5.14 -22.54 -3.24
C ASP A 51 -5.20 -21.86 -4.61
#